data_AF-A0A2G8RM28-F1
#
_entry.id   AF-A0A2G8RM28-F1
#
_cell.length_a   1.000
_cell.length_b   1.000
_cell.length_c   1.000
_cell.angle_alpha   90.00
_cell.angle_beta   90.00
_cell.angle_gamma   90.00
#
_symmetry.space_group_name_H-M   'P 1'
#
loop_
_entity.id
_entity.type
_entity.pdbx_description
1 polymer ?
#
loop_
_entity_poly.entity_id
_entity_poly.type
_entity_poly.pdbx_seq_one_letter_code
_entity_poly.pdbx_strand_id
1 'polypeptide(L)'
;MSSTHAVLNDNDINVPQLPAVQSNTALQGSSKRPLEHAGQASGSAEPPAPKRPRPRWILTPTPEPEPEPSLIMPPPSENLIQLRFQLCRFKGVYRTVRVPLSFTFAHLYRLILLLFGWSGRHLHQAEVLTNVIKYASPGRTGEVKKHRYWKTPPEPNCREERDEWRDWYFKYGMFYREPAMRVVKKVRYDEWEIGPRRQDEPVNPNNPLEALWDELVVPKKRDEDVRLGDLWAPRNRDNMTGGVCKNVEIAIKFEYDLGASWEVHVTVEADKDGGYMWEYSPPTNKPVVVMAKGGAPVEDARSSHGELEANKKNVPSMLFLPDIFERYLKGEVGSVARKTEHAVFDVEEEQARRQSAAEEKERRRQERQQRQADASDDDGEEYSSGEDEDSSDEE
;
A
#
# COMPACT_ATOMS: atom_id res chain seq x y z
N MET A 1 -10.84 47.57 -9.14
CA MET A 1 -10.62 46.92 -7.83
C MET A 1 -9.21 46.37 -7.86
N SER A 2 -8.26 47.12 -7.30
CA SER A 2 -6.83 46.80 -7.37
C SER A 2 -6.50 45.71 -6.34
N SER A 3 -6.05 44.56 -6.81
CA SER A 3 -5.57 43.47 -5.96
C SER A 3 -4.06 43.58 -5.83
N THR A 4 -3.61 43.90 -4.61
CA THR A 4 -2.20 43.97 -4.21
C THR A 4 -1.65 42.56 -4.00
N HIS A 5 -0.72 42.13 -4.85
CA HIS A 5 0.11 40.95 -4.64
C HIS A 5 1.19 41.26 -3.59
N ALA A 6 1.16 40.55 -2.46
CA ALA A 6 2.26 40.53 -1.51
C ALA A 6 3.27 39.43 -1.93
N VAL A 7 4.49 39.85 -2.25
CA VAL A 7 5.65 38.98 -2.45
C VAL A 7 6.37 38.90 -1.11
N LEU A 8 6.43 37.71 -0.50
CA LEU A 8 7.27 37.47 0.67
C LEU A 8 8.61 36.92 0.20
N ASN A 9 9.67 37.71 0.43
CA ASN A 9 11.07 37.32 0.31
C ASN A 9 11.46 36.51 1.55
N ASP A 10 11.93 35.28 1.35
CA ASP A 10 12.63 34.48 2.36
C ASP A 10 14.14 34.73 2.22
N ASN A 11 14.73 35.45 3.18
CA ASN A 11 16.18 35.50 3.35
C ASN A 11 16.55 35.38 4.84
N ASP A 12 17.52 34.50 5.08
CA ASP A 12 18.55 34.50 6.12
C ASP A 12 18.13 34.49 7.60
N ILE A 13 18.21 33.31 8.21
CA ILE A 13 18.43 33.17 9.66
C ILE A 13 19.60 32.22 9.92
N ASN A 14 20.66 32.81 10.45
CA ASN A 14 21.85 32.17 11.00
C ASN A 14 21.48 31.30 12.22
N VAL A 15 21.90 30.03 12.24
CA VAL A 15 21.73 29.12 13.40
C VAL A 15 23.06 29.00 14.16
N PRO A 16 23.10 29.26 15.48
CA PRO A 16 24.32 29.11 16.28
C PRO A 16 24.57 27.64 16.67
N GLN A 17 25.84 27.21 16.58
CA GLN A 17 26.35 25.92 17.07
C GLN A 17 26.34 25.83 18.60
N LEU A 18 25.92 24.68 19.14
CA LEU A 18 26.09 24.31 20.55
C LEU A 18 27.23 23.28 20.73
N PRO A 19 27.91 23.27 21.89
CA PRO A 19 29.14 22.50 22.10
C PRO A 19 28.90 21.04 22.50
N ALA A 20 29.89 20.21 22.16
CA ALA A 20 29.94 18.77 22.40
C ALA A 20 30.05 18.40 23.89
N VAL A 21 29.30 17.37 24.29
CA VAL A 21 29.38 16.73 25.60
C VAL A 21 30.35 15.55 25.51
N GLN A 22 31.42 15.60 26.30
CA GLN A 22 32.34 14.48 26.54
C GLN A 22 31.71 13.50 27.54
N SER A 23 31.82 12.19 27.26
CA SER A 23 31.61 11.15 28.27
C SER A 23 32.78 10.18 28.30
N ASN A 24 33.23 9.91 29.52
CA ASN A 24 34.39 9.13 29.90
C ASN A 24 34.00 7.69 30.25
N THR A 25 34.88 6.75 29.86
CA THR A 25 35.30 5.50 30.56
C THR A 25 34.25 4.48 31.06
N ALA A 26 34.41 3.20 30.67
CA ALA A 26 35.09 2.16 31.49
C ALA A 26 34.65 0.69 31.21
N LEU A 27 35.65 -0.21 31.18
CA LEU A 27 35.69 -1.64 31.61
C LEU A 27 34.91 -2.69 30.78
N GLN A 28 35.58 -3.55 29.99
CA GLN A 28 36.30 -4.80 30.34
C GLN A 28 35.45 -5.88 31.04
N GLY A 29 35.19 -6.98 30.32
CA GLY A 29 34.61 -8.22 30.85
C GLY A 29 34.70 -9.38 29.85
N SER A 30 35.86 -10.05 29.82
CA SER A 30 36.13 -11.28 29.05
C SER A 30 35.51 -12.49 29.74
N SER A 31 34.74 -13.31 29.00
CA SER A 31 34.39 -14.67 29.46
C SER A 31 34.44 -15.66 28.31
N LYS A 32 35.51 -16.44 28.29
CA LYS A 32 35.67 -17.67 27.49
C LYS A 32 34.71 -18.74 28.00
N ARG A 33 34.05 -19.49 27.10
CA ARG A 33 33.41 -20.78 27.43
C ARG A 33 34.09 -21.91 26.66
N PRO A 34 34.27 -23.09 27.27
CA PRO A 34 34.94 -24.23 26.64
C PRO A 34 33.97 -25.02 25.75
N LEU A 35 34.54 -25.55 24.67
CA LEU A 35 33.97 -26.56 23.78
C LEU A 35 34.08 -27.94 24.48
N GLU A 36 32.97 -28.63 24.71
CA GLU A 36 32.98 -30.00 25.22
C GLU A 36 32.30 -30.98 24.25
N HIS A 37 32.70 -32.24 24.44
CA HIS A 37 32.83 -33.30 23.45
C HIS A 37 31.52 -33.99 23.06
N ALA A 38 31.50 -34.43 21.80
CA ALA A 38 30.57 -35.42 21.28
C ALA A 38 30.89 -36.81 21.89
N GLY A 39 29.90 -37.38 22.59
CA GLY A 39 29.90 -38.77 23.04
C GLY A 39 28.78 -39.54 22.35
N GLN A 40 29.17 -40.55 21.57
CA GLN A 40 28.29 -41.60 21.05
C GLN A 40 27.72 -42.42 22.23
N ALA A 41 26.41 -42.70 22.21
CA ALA A 41 25.84 -43.74 23.04
C ALA A 41 24.74 -44.49 22.28
N SER A 42 24.94 -45.81 22.27
CA SER A 42 24.16 -46.88 21.68
C SER A 42 22.87 -47.20 22.45
N GLY A 43 21.93 -47.81 21.72
CA GLY A 43 20.61 -48.27 22.11
C GLY A 43 20.40 -48.81 23.53
N SER A 44 19.27 -48.40 24.11
CA SER A 44 18.38 -49.28 24.86
C SER A 44 16.94 -48.78 24.70
N ALA A 45 16.03 -49.66 24.29
CA ALA A 45 14.62 -49.37 24.13
C ALA A 45 13.94 -49.41 25.51
N GLU A 46 13.79 -48.24 26.15
CA GLU A 46 12.95 -48.08 27.33
C GLU A 46 11.45 -48.10 26.95
N PRO A 47 10.59 -48.77 27.73
CA PRO A 47 9.15 -48.73 27.52
C PRO A 47 8.60 -47.31 27.72
N PRO A 48 7.60 -46.87 26.94
CA PRO A 48 7.10 -45.50 26.97
C PRO A 48 6.54 -45.15 28.35
N ALA A 49 7.16 -44.16 29.00
CA ALA A 49 6.68 -43.61 30.26
C ALA A 49 5.22 -43.13 30.15
N PRO A 50 4.39 -43.31 31.19
CA PRO A 50 3.00 -42.87 31.18
C PRO A 50 2.94 -41.37 30.90
N LYS A 51 2.21 -41.01 29.84
CA LYS A 51 2.04 -39.63 29.37
C LYS A 51 1.56 -38.77 30.55
N ARG A 52 2.45 -37.96 31.12
CA ARG A 52 2.09 -36.98 32.15
C ARG A 52 0.94 -36.13 31.59
N PRO A 53 -0.19 -35.97 32.32
CA PRO A 53 -1.27 -35.10 31.88
C PRO A 53 -0.65 -33.73 31.65
N ARG A 54 -0.70 -33.26 30.40
CA ARG A 54 -0.18 -31.94 30.04
C ARG A 54 -0.84 -30.95 31.00
N PRO A 55 -0.06 -30.09 31.70
CA PRO A 55 -0.63 -29.09 32.57
C PRO A 55 -1.72 -28.38 31.78
N ARG A 56 -2.94 -28.42 32.32
CA ARG A 56 -4.12 -27.78 31.74
C ARG A 56 -3.79 -26.30 31.79
N TRP A 57 -3.21 -25.78 30.71
CA TRP A 57 -2.94 -24.36 30.55
C TRP A 57 -4.28 -23.69 30.79
N ILE A 58 -4.38 -23.00 31.91
CA ILE A 58 -5.52 -22.16 32.24
C ILE A 58 -5.55 -21.17 31.09
N LEU A 59 -6.49 -21.35 30.16
CA LEU A 59 -6.72 -20.43 29.07
C LEU A 59 -7.12 -19.12 29.72
N THR A 60 -6.12 -18.27 29.99
CA THR A 60 -6.37 -16.86 30.27
C THR A 60 -7.25 -16.36 29.15
N PRO A 61 -8.43 -15.80 29.44
CA PRO A 61 -9.33 -15.31 28.41
C PRO A 61 -8.53 -14.43 27.46
N THR A 62 -8.47 -14.86 26.19
CA THR A 62 -7.79 -14.10 25.15
C THR A 62 -8.40 -12.71 25.16
N PRO A 63 -7.61 -11.64 25.40
CA PRO A 63 -8.17 -10.29 25.40
C PRO A 63 -8.89 -10.08 24.08
N GLU A 64 -10.09 -9.51 24.16
CA GLU A 64 -10.89 -9.17 22.99
C GLU A 64 -9.99 -8.36 22.03
N PRO A 65 -9.88 -8.77 20.75
CA PRO A 65 -8.94 -8.14 19.84
C PRO A 65 -9.30 -6.67 19.72
N GLU A 66 -8.36 -5.78 20.06
CA GLU A 66 -8.55 -4.35 19.85
C GLU A 66 -8.94 -4.10 18.39
N PRO A 67 -9.91 -3.20 18.14
CA PRO A 67 -10.35 -2.91 16.79
C PRO A 67 -9.15 -2.46 15.95
N GLU A 68 -9.04 -3.02 14.74
CA GLU A 68 -7.92 -2.73 13.84
C GLU A 68 -7.87 -1.20 13.59
N PRO A 69 -6.77 -0.49 13.92
CA PRO A 69 -6.72 0.97 13.83
C PRO A 69 -7.04 1.54 12.44
N SER A 70 -6.89 0.72 11.40
CA SER A 70 -7.19 1.10 10.01
C SER A 70 -8.70 1.21 9.70
N LEU A 71 -9.57 0.70 10.57
CA LEU A 71 -11.03 0.69 10.40
C LEU A 71 -11.72 1.90 11.07
N ILE A 72 -10.96 2.71 11.80
CA ILE A 72 -11.47 3.90 12.50
C ILE A 72 -11.03 5.12 11.70
N MET A 73 -11.86 6.15 11.61
CA MET A 73 -11.47 7.41 11.00
C MET A 73 -10.31 8.06 11.78
N PRO A 74 -9.30 8.64 11.12
CA PRO A 74 -8.21 9.30 11.83
C PRO A 74 -8.71 10.57 12.53
N PRO A 75 -7.91 11.16 13.44
CA PRO A 75 -8.21 12.46 14.02
C PRO A 75 -8.42 13.52 12.92
N PRO A 76 -9.35 14.48 13.09
CA PRO A 76 -9.50 15.60 12.16
C PRO A 76 -8.20 16.39 11.96
N SER A 77 -7.98 16.88 10.74
CA SER A 77 -6.83 17.71 10.35
C SER A 77 -7.33 19.03 9.77
N GLU A 78 -6.64 20.11 10.09
CA GLU A 78 -6.82 21.43 9.45
C GLU A 78 -6.24 21.44 8.03
N ASN A 79 -5.25 20.58 7.75
CA ASN A 79 -4.53 20.58 6.49
C ASN A 79 -4.87 19.33 5.67
N LEU A 80 -5.22 19.53 4.40
CA LEU A 80 -5.41 18.50 3.40
C LEU A 80 -4.38 18.67 2.27
N ILE A 81 -3.88 17.56 1.76
CA ILE A 81 -2.99 17.50 0.59
C ILE A 81 -3.71 16.85 -0.59
N GLN A 82 -3.54 17.37 -1.79
CA GLN A 82 -4.10 16.76 -3.01
C GLN A 82 -3.09 15.83 -3.64
N LEU A 83 -3.49 14.57 -3.69
CA LEU A 83 -2.68 13.47 -4.15
C LEU A 83 -3.34 12.84 -5.38
N ARG A 84 -2.52 12.52 -6.37
CA ARG A 84 -2.87 11.66 -7.50
C ARG A 84 -2.43 10.24 -7.19
N PHE A 85 -3.39 9.33 -7.23
CA PHE A 85 -3.22 7.89 -7.14
C PHE A 85 -3.22 7.34 -8.55
N GLN A 86 -2.04 7.09 -9.11
CA GLN A 86 -1.85 6.59 -10.46
C GLN A 86 -1.63 5.08 -10.43
N LEU A 87 -2.56 4.31 -11.00
CA LEU A 87 -2.36 2.87 -11.19
C LEU A 87 -1.40 2.65 -12.36
N CYS A 88 -0.24 2.06 -12.09
CA CYS A 88 0.84 1.95 -13.07
C CYS A 88 0.54 0.86 -14.10
N ARG A 89 1.06 1.00 -15.33
CA ARG A 89 0.83 0.09 -16.48
C ARG A 89 -0.58 0.15 -17.08
N PHE A 90 -1.54 0.77 -16.39
CA PHE A 90 -2.92 0.94 -16.87
C PHE A 90 -3.17 2.39 -17.28
N LYS A 91 -3.03 2.65 -18.58
CA LYS A 91 -3.23 3.97 -19.16
C LYS A 91 -4.56 4.56 -18.72
N GLY A 92 -4.56 5.79 -18.22
CA GLY A 92 -5.79 6.54 -17.90
C GLY A 92 -6.52 6.10 -16.64
N VAL A 93 -5.96 5.19 -15.84
CA VAL A 93 -6.55 4.77 -14.56
C VAL A 93 -5.91 5.56 -13.42
N TYR A 94 -6.64 6.52 -12.87
CA TYR A 94 -6.16 7.31 -11.74
C TYR A 94 -7.29 7.93 -10.92
N ARG A 95 -6.93 8.41 -9.74
CA ARG A 95 -7.78 9.22 -8.86
C ARG A 95 -7.02 10.45 -8.39
N THR A 96 -7.69 11.57 -8.23
CA THR A 96 -7.16 12.74 -7.52
C THR A 96 -8.00 12.95 -6.28
N VAL A 97 -7.38 12.94 -5.11
CA VAL A 97 -8.08 12.98 -3.82
C VAL A 97 -7.39 13.98 -2.91
N ARG A 98 -8.17 14.80 -2.20
CA ARG A 98 -7.68 15.62 -1.09
C ARG A 98 -7.74 14.79 0.18
N VAL A 99 -6.60 14.59 0.83
CA VAL A 99 -6.46 13.68 1.96
C VAL A 99 -5.97 14.47 3.18
N PRO A 100 -6.59 14.29 4.37
CA PRO A 100 -6.10 14.88 5.61
C PRO A 100 -4.66 14.44 5.93
N LEU A 101 -3.81 15.37 6.37
CA LEU A 101 -2.43 15.03 6.77
C LEU A 101 -2.35 14.09 7.99
N SER A 102 -3.43 13.96 8.75
CA SER A 102 -3.55 12.99 9.86
C SER A 102 -3.71 11.54 9.41
N PHE A 103 -3.96 11.26 8.12
CA PHE A 103 -4.02 9.89 7.61
C PHE A 103 -2.71 9.16 7.86
N THR A 104 -2.80 7.94 8.37
CA THR A 104 -1.65 7.02 8.39
C THR A 104 -1.58 6.20 7.11
N PHE A 105 -0.50 5.45 6.91
CA PHE A 105 -0.40 4.48 5.81
C PHE A 105 -1.46 3.39 5.88
N ALA A 106 -1.92 3.03 7.08
CA ALA A 106 -3.02 2.09 7.26
C ALA A 106 -4.34 2.64 6.68
N HIS A 107 -4.62 3.93 6.90
CA HIS A 107 -5.78 4.60 6.30
C HIS A 107 -5.61 4.79 4.78
N LEU A 108 -4.39 5.13 4.34
CA LEU A 108 -4.06 5.26 2.92
C LEU A 108 -4.29 3.94 2.16
N TYR A 109 -3.91 2.81 2.75
CA TYR A 109 -4.18 1.47 2.21
C TYR A 109 -5.68 1.24 2.02
N ARG A 110 -6.50 1.47 3.06
CA ARG A 110 -7.96 1.33 2.96
C ARG A 110 -8.56 2.26 1.90
N LEU A 111 -8.04 3.48 1.80
CA LEU A 111 -8.45 4.43 0.76
C LEU A 111 -8.12 3.90 -0.64
N ILE A 112 -6.92 3.35 -0.85
CA ILE A 112 -6.51 2.74 -2.14
C ILE A 112 -7.44 1.57 -2.50
N LEU A 113 -7.79 0.70 -1.53
CA LEU A 113 -8.74 -0.39 -1.76
C LEU A 113 -10.10 0.12 -2.23
N LEU A 114 -10.65 1.15 -1.57
CA LEU A 114 -11.89 1.81 -2.00
C LEU A 114 -11.77 2.41 -3.41
N LEU A 115 -10.67 3.12 -3.68
CA LEU A 115 -10.46 3.87 -4.92
C LEU A 115 -10.33 2.98 -6.17
N PHE A 116 -9.83 1.76 -6.01
CA PHE A 116 -9.60 0.81 -7.10
C PHE A 116 -10.47 -0.45 -7.05
N GLY A 117 -11.28 -0.62 -5.99
CA GLY A 117 -12.19 -1.75 -5.84
C GLY A 117 -11.48 -3.07 -5.60
N TRP A 118 -10.45 -3.05 -4.75
CA TRP A 118 -9.70 -4.24 -4.35
C TRP A 118 -10.20 -4.78 -3.01
N SER A 119 -10.08 -6.11 -2.84
CA SER A 119 -10.65 -6.80 -1.69
C SER A 119 -9.86 -6.63 -0.39
N GLY A 120 -8.58 -6.25 -0.46
CA GLY A 120 -7.69 -6.21 0.69
C GLY A 120 -7.25 -7.58 1.19
N ARG A 121 -7.40 -8.63 0.36
CA ARG A 121 -7.00 -10.01 0.70
C ARG A 121 -5.51 -10.26 0.54
N HIS A 122 -4.84 -9.46 -0.26
CA HIS A 122 -3.43 -9.64 -0.55
C HIS A 122 -2.52 -8.78 0.33
N LEU A 123 -1.26 -9.21 0.43
CA LEU A 123 -0.22 -8.44 1.09
C LEU A 123 0.07 -7.15 0.33
N HIS A 124 0.50 -6.14 1.08
CA HIS A 124 0.92 -4.86 0.54
C HIS A 124 2.17 -4.34 1.22
N GLN A 125 2.85 -3.41 0.55
CA GLN A 125 3.97 -2.64 1.10
C GLN A 125 4.00 -1.25 0.46
N ALA A 126 4.69 -0.32 1.10
CA ALA A 126 4.90 1.00 0.55
C ALA A 126 6.35 1.47 0.69
N GLU A 127 6.81 2.21 -0.30
CA GLU A 127 8.11 2.86 -0.33
C GLU A 127 7.91 4.37 -0.48
N VAL A 128 8.52 5.15 0.41
CA VAL A 128 8.53 6.61 0.27
C VAL A 128 9.71 7.01 -0.59
N LEU A 129 9.45 7.66 -1.72
CA LEU A 129 10.45 8.05 -2.70
C LEU A 129 10.71 9.56 -2.63
N THR A 130 11.96 9.97 -2.86
CA THR A 130 12.39 11.37 -2.89
C THR A 130 13.07 11.73 -4.20
N ASN A 131 13.25 13.03 -4.48
CA ASN A 131 13.79 13.54 -5.74
C ASN A 131 13.08 12.91 -6.96
N VAL A 132 11.77 12.75 -6.85
CA VAL A 132 10.95 12.06 -7.84
C VAL A 132 10.82 12.90 -9.11
N ILE A 133 11.08 12.26 -10.24
CA ILE A 133 10.81 12.79 -11.58
C ILE A 133 9.65 11.99 -12.15
N LYS A 134 8.54 12.67 -12.47
CA LYS A 134 7.35 12.06 -13.05
C LYS A 134 7.46 11.94 -14.57
N TYR A 135 6.75 10.99 -15.17
CA TYR A 135 6.52 10.97 -16.61
C TYR A 135 5.63 12.15 -17.01
N ALA A 136 6.04 12.89 -18.04
CA ALA A 136 5.23 13.91 -18.70
C ALA A 136 4.49 13.38 -19.94
N SER A 137 4.85 12.19 -20.43
CA SER A 137 4.29 11.60 -21.65
C SER A 137 2.81 11.23 -21.49
N PRO A 138 1.97 11.46 -22.51
CA PRO A 138 0.57 11.05 -22.49
C PRO A 138 0.41 9.56 -22.16
N GLY A 139 -0.48 9.27 -21.21
CA GLY A 139 -0.81 7.91 -20.80
C GLY A 139 0.02 7.34 -19.65
N ARG A 140 1.10 8.01 -19.24
CA ARG A 140 1.87 7.70 -18.02
C ARG A 140 1.98 8.89 -17.08
N THR A 141 1.18 9.93 -17.33
CA THR A 141 1.20 11.17 -16.54
C THR A 141 0.95 10.87 -15.07
N GLY A 142 1.87 11.31 -14.21
CA GLY A 142 1.83 11.07 -12.77
C GLY A 142 2.55 9.82 -12.29
N GLU A 143 2.94 8.90 -13.18
CA GLU A 143 3.82 7.79 -12.80
C GLU A 143 5.23 8.30 -12.48
N VAL A 144 5.89 7.68 -11.50
CA VAL A 144 7.29 7.92 -11.18
C VAL A 144 8.16 7.33 -12.30
N LYS A 145 8.97 8.17 -12.95
CA LYS A 145 9.94 7.77 -13.99
C LYS A 145 11.28 7.40 -13.39
N LYS A 146 11.75 8.24 -12.47
CA LYS A 146 13.02 8.09 -11.75
C LYS A 146 12.85 8.68 -10.36
N HIS A 147 13.66 8.23 -9.43
CA HIS A 147 13.81 8.85 -8.13
C HIS A 147 15.27 8.75 -7.70
N ARG A 148 15.64 9.50 -6.66
CA ARG A 148 16.96 9.43 -6.04
C ARG A 148 16.82 9.60 -4.53
N TYR A 149 17.54 8.79 -3.77
CA TYR A 149 17.54 8.92 -2.32
C TYR A 149 18.08 10.29 -1.89
N TRP A 150 17.35 11.01 -1.03
CA TRP A 150 17.65 12.41 -0.68
C TRP A 150 18.98 12.60 0.05
N LYS A 151 19.46 11.58 0.76
CA LYS A 151 20.78 11.60 1.40
C LYS A 151 21.94 11.35 0.43
N THR A 152 21.65 10.90 -0.79
CA THR A 152 22.71 10.71 -1.80
C THR A 152 22.95 12.02 -2.53
N PRO A 153 24.21 12.49 -2.61
CA PRO A 153 24.54 13.69 -3.37
C PRO A 153 24.25 13.46 -4.87
N PRO A 154 24.10 14.54 -5.66
CA PRO A 154 23.95 14.43 -7.11
C PRO A 154 25.07 13.58 -7.72
N GLU A 155 24.71 12.75 -8.71
CA GLU A 155 25.67 11.93 -9.45
C GLU A 155 26.59 12.83 -10.29
N PRO A 156 27.93 12.77 -10.12
CA PRO A 156 28.88 13.51 -10.95
C PRO A 156 28.84 13.09 -12.42
N ASN A 157 29.36 13.91 -13.33
CA ASN A 157 29.37 13.55 -14.75
C ASN A 157 30.45 12.49 -15.02
N CYS A 158 30.04 11.24 -15.32
CA CYS A 158 30.98 10.12 -15.51
C CYS A 158 31.99 10.29 -16.66
N ARG A 159 31.74 11.20 -17.60
CA ARG A 159 32.64 11.48 -18.73
C ARG A 159 33.67 12.56 -18.42
N GLU A 160 33.30 13.55 -17.63
CA GLU A 160 34.11 14.74 -17.33
C GLU A 160 34.87 14.58 -16.01
N GLU A 161 34.25 13.94 -15.02
CA GLU A 161 34.70 13.85 -13.63
C GLU A 161 34.86 12.37 -13.21
N ARG A 162 35.66 11.61 -13.96
CA ARG A 162 35.72 10.15 -13.82
C ARG A 162 36.10 9.69 -12.40
N ASP A 163 37.02 10.37 -11.74
CA ASP A 163 37.49 9.98 -10.40
C ASP A 163 36.45 10.31 -9.33
N GLU A 164 35.80 11.47 -9.41
CA GLU A 164 34.69 11.85 -8.52
C GLU A 164 33.49 10.94 -8.70
N TRP A 165 33.14 10.62 -9.96
CA TRP A 165 32.09 9.65 -10.25
C TRP A 165 32.42 8.27 -9.69
N ARG A 166 33.68 7.81 -9.79
CA ARG A 166 34.10 6.51 -9.26
C ARG A 166 33.99 6.50 -7.73
N ASP A 167 34.46 7.53 -7.04
CA ASP A 167 34.31 7.66 -5.58
C ASP A 167 32.83 7.71 -5.17
N TRP A 168 32.03 8.51 -5.88
CA TRP A 168 30.58 8.57 -5.68
C TRP A 168 29.92 7.21 -5.87
N TYR A 169 30.26 6.49 -6.93
CA TYR A 169 29.69 5.17 -7.24
C TYR A 169 30.04 4.15 -6.15
N PHE A 170 31.28 4.14 -5.65
CA PHE A 170 31.67 3.26 -4.55
C PHE A 170 30.94 3.58 -3.24
N LYS A 171 30.68 4.87 -2.96
CA LYS A 171 30.01 5.30 -1.72
C LYS A 171 28.49 5.16 -1.77
N TYR A 172 27.87 5.58 -2.88
CA TYR A 172 26.43 5.80 -3.01
C TYR A 172 25.75 4.95 -4.08
N GLY A 173 26.50 4.29 -4.96
CA GLY A 173 25.95 3.56 -6.11
C GLY A 173 25.00 2.41 -5.73
N MET A 174 25.08 1.89 -4.50
CA MET A 174 24.11 0.92 -3.99
C MET A 174 22.85 1.57 -3.40
N PHE A 175 22.95 2.80 -2.89
CA PHE A 175 21.88 3.48 -2.15
C PHE A 175 21.12 4.51 -2.98
N TYR A 176 21.60 4.89 -4.16
CA TYR A 176 21.02 6.00 -4.93
C TYR A 176 19.55 5.79 -5.32
N ARG A 177 19.10 4.53 -5.41
CA ARG A 177 17.69 4.15 -5.66
C ARG A 177 17.01 3.54 -4.44
N GLU A 178 17.59 3.65 -3.26
CA GLU A 178 16.86 3.24 -2.06
C GLU A 178 15.71 4.24 -1.80
N PRO A 179 14.59 3.77 -1.26
CA PRO A 179 13.54 4.66 -0.80
C PRO A 179 13.99 5.37 0.49
N ALA A 180 13.37 6.51 0.79
CA ALA A 180 13.61 7.22 2.03
C ALA A 180 13.06 6.49 3.26
N MET A 181 12.06 5.64 3.07
CA MET A 181 11.44 4.84 4.11
C MET A 181 10.69 3.67 3.47
N ARG A 182 10.70 2.51 4.14
CA ARG A 182 9.83 1.36 3.83
C ARG A 182 8.74 1.29 4.88
N VAL A 183 7.49 1.24 4.46
CA VAL A 183 6.34 1.08 5.34
C VAL A 183 5.69 -0.27 5.05
N VAL A 184 5.56 -1.09 6.08
CA VAL A 184 5.07 -2.46 5.96
C VAL A 184 3.95 -2.73 6.95
N LYS A 185 2.99 -3.57 6.56
CA LYS A 185 1.98 -4.09 7.49
C LYS A 185 2.69 -4.88 8.59
N LYS A 186 2.17 -4.80 9.82
CA LYS A 186 2.61 -5.64 10.94
C LYS A 186 2.30 -7.12 10.63
N VAL A 187 3.20 -7.78 9.90
CA VAL A 187 3.29 -9.24 9.90
C VAL A 187 4.09 -9.62 11.15
N ARG A 188 3.84 -10.78 11.77
CA ARG A 188 4.68 -11.32 12.85
C ARG A 188 6.10 -11.51 12.30
N TYR A 189 6.90 -10.45 12.35
CA TYR A 189 8.20 -10.33 11.69
C TYR A 189 9.37 -10.68 12.60
N ASP A 190 9.11 -11.04 13.87
CA ASP A 190 10.15 -11.45 14.83
C ASP A 190 11.00 -12.65 14.33
N GLU A 191 10.57 -13.35 13.27
CA GLU A 191 11.18 -14.61 12.83
C GLU A 191 11.94 -14.53 11.48
N TRP A 192 11.78 -13.46 10.68
CA TRP A 192 12.40 -13.36 9.35
C TRP A 192 13.34 -12.16 9.17
N GLU A 193 13.73 -11.47 10.24
CA GLU A 193 14.86 -10.53 10.22
C GLU A 193 16.20 -11.27 10.08
N ILE A 194 16.41 -11.92 8.93
CA ILE A 194 17.71 -12.42 8.50
C ILE A 194 18.21 -11.51 7.36
N GLY A 195 18.94 -10.45 7.75
CA GLY A 195 20.03 -9.84 6.96
C GLY A 195 20.02 -8.30 6.80
N PRO A 196 21.18 -7.60 6.67
CA PRO A 196 22.59 -8.02 6.72
C PRO A 196 23.41 -7.27 7.79
N ARG A 197 22.97 -7.25 9.05
CA ARG A 197 23.83 -6.98 10.22
C ARG A 197 22.99 -7.34 11.43
N ARG A 198 23.52 -8.12 12.37
CA ARG A 198 22.89 -8.17 13.70
C ARG A 198 22.90 -6.72 14.19
N GLN A 199 21.74 -6.12 14.46
CA GLN A 199 21.66 -4.76 15.01
C GLN A 199 22.51 -4.62 16.28
N ASP A 200 22.88 -5.75 16.90
CA ASP A 200 23.73 -5.83 18.07
C ASP A 200 25.24 -5.67 17.79
N GLU A 201 25.71 -5.68 16.54
CA GLU A 201 27.12 -5.40 16.26
C GLU A 201 27.36 -3.89 16.22
N PRO A 202 28.15 -3.33 17.16
CA PRO A 202 28.42 -1.90 17.20
C PRO A 202 29.16 -1.48 15.92
N VAL A 203 28.62 -0.46 15.26
CA VAL A 203 29.28 0.20 14.11
C VAL A 203 30.66 0.68 14.56
N ASN A 204 31.71 0.39 13.79
CA ASN A 204 33.04 0.89 14.11
C ASN A 204 33.10 2.40 13.74
N PRO A 205 33.10 3.33 14.71
CA PRO A 205 33.04 4.76 14.41
C PRO A 205 34.30 5.26 13.69
N ASN A 206 35.38 4.49 13.70
CA ASN A 206 36.63 4.84 13.02
C ASN A 206 36.66 4.45 11.54
N ASN A 207 35.62 3.78 11.03
CA ASN A 207 35.48 3.47 9.61
C ASN A 207 34.47 4.43 8.97
N PRO A 208 34.90 5.48 8.25
CA PRO A 208 34.01 6.47 7.66
C PRO A 208 32.96 5.87 6.71
N LEU A 209 33.29 4.75 6.07
CA LEU A 209 32.39 4.06 5.15
C LEU A 209 31.27 3.33 5.88
N GLU A 210 31.57 2.71 7.02
CA GLU A 210 30.54 2.08 7.87
C GLU A 210 29.60 3.11 8.49
N ALA A 211 30.14 4.24 8.96
CA ALA A 211 29.33 5.34 9.48
C ALA A 211 28.39 5.92 8.39
N LEU A 212 28.92 6.10 7.16
CA LEU A 212 28.11 6.53 6.02
C LEU A 212 27.01 5.50 5.69
N TRP A 213 27.34 4.21 5.64
CA TRP A 213 26.35 3.18 5.33
C TRP A 213 25.28 3.06 6.39
N ASP A 214 25.61 3.24 7.67
CA ASP A 214 24.66 3.31 8.77
C ASP A 214 23.69 4.50 8.59
N GLU A 215 24.20 5.66 8.19
CA GLU A 215 23.36 6.83 7.87
C GLU A 215 22.43 6.58 6.67
N LEU A 216 22.88 5.80 5.68
CA LEU A 216 22.11 5.47 4.48
C LEU A 216 21.14 4.29 4.69
N VAL A 217 21.09 3.69 5.87
CA VAL A 217 20.12 2.63 6.19
C VAL A 217 18.71 3.17 6.03
N VAL A 218 17.91 2.45 5.24
CA VAL A 218 16.51 2.78 5.02
C VAL A 218 15.68 2.40 6.24
N PRO A 219 15.02 3.37 6.91
CA PRO A 219 14.17 3.05 8.04
C PRO A 219 12.96 2.23 7.59
N LYS A 220 12.63 1.20 8.37
CA LYS A 220 11.39 0.43 8.25
C LYS A 220 10.41 0.88 9.32
N LYS A 221 9.16 1.13 8.94
CA LYS A 221 8.08 1.57 9.84
C LYS A 221 6.80 0.77 9.59
N ARG A 222 5.89 0.77 10.56
CA ARG A 222 4.58 0.13 10.42
C ARG A 222 3.57 1.10 9.80
N ASP A 223 2.56 0.55 9.14
CA ASP A 223 1.49 1.33 8.51
C ASP A 223 0.78 2.31 9.48
N GLU A 224 0.61 1.91 10.74
CA GLU A 224 -0.03 2.72 11.79
C GLU A 224 0.87 3.82 12.35
N ASP A 225 2.20 3.73 12.18
CA ASP A 225 3.18 4.63 12.81
C ASP A 225 3.54 5.85 11.96
N VAL A 226 3.19 5.85 10.67
CA VAL A 226 3.58 6.89 9.72
C VAL A 226 2.34 7.61 9.21
N ARG A 227 2.30 8.94 9.39
CA ARG A 227 1.26 9.84 8.90
C ARG A 227 1.69 10.52 7.60
N LEU A 228 0.73 10.95 6.78
CA LEU A 228 1.02 11.74 5.59
C LEU A 228 1.65 13.09 5.95
N GLY A 229 1.28 13.65 7.12
CA GLY A 229 1.89 14.86 7.68
C GLY A 229 3.35 14.69 8.10
N ASP A 230 3.83 13.46 8.30
CA ASP A 230 5.25 13.20 8.54
C ASP A 230 6.05 13.29 7.23
N LEU A 231 5.39 13.06 6.08
CA LEU A 231 6.01 13.10 4.76
C LEU A 231 5.97 14.49 4.15
N TRP A 232 4.79 15.11 4.16
CA TRP A 232 4.51 16.39 3.55
C TRP A 232 4.05 17.39 4.59
N ALA A 233 4.53 18.63 4.47
CA ALA A 233 4.14 19.74 5.32
C ALA A 233 3.72 20.94 4.46
N PRO A 234 2.91 21.89 4.99
CA PRO A 234 2.52 23.10 4.25
C PRO A 234 3.71 23.88 3.69
N ARG A 235 4.86 23.85 4.38
CA ARG A 235 6.12 24.45 3.94
C ARG A 235 7.13 23.36 3.60
N ASN A 236 7.85 23.51 2.49
CA ASN A 236 8.83 22.51 2.03
C ASN A 236 9.92 22.22 3.08
N ARG A 237 10.37 23.23 3.82
CA ARG A 237 11.42 23.08 4.84
C ARG A 237 11.03 22.18 6.01
N ASP A 238 9.73 21.99 6.23
CA ASP A 238 9.18 21.23 7.34
C ASP A 238 8.76 19.81 6.92
N ASN A 239 9.03 19.40 5.67
CA ASN A 239 8.71 18.04 5.19
C ASN A 239 9.72 16.99 5.69
N MET A 240 9.51 15.71 5.39
CA MET A 240 10.37 14.61 5.89
C MET A 240 11.86 14.74 5.58
N THR A 241 12.22 15.53 4.56
CA THR A 241 13.61 15.71 4.13
C THR A 241 14.24 16.97 4.74
N GLY A 242 13.52 17.70 5.60
CA GLY A 242 13.97 18.99 6.13
C GLY A 242 14.19 20.05 5.05
N GLY A 243 13.42 19.98 3.95
CA GLY A 243 13.55 20.90 2.82
C GLY A 243 14.62 20.57 1.78
N VAL A 244 15.33 19.45 1.91
CA VAL A 244 16.32 19.01 0.91
C VAL A 244 15.67 18.79 -0.47
N CYS A 245 14.44 18.26 -0.50
CA CYS A 245 13.63 18.25 -1.72
C CYS A 245 12.24 18.86 -1.48
N LYS A 246 11.59 19.30 -2.56
CA LYS A 246 10.25 19.92 -2.50
C LYS A 246 9.19 18.86 -2.26
N ASN A 247 8.02 19.26 -1.74
CA ASN A 247 6.89 18.35 -1.53
C ASN A 247 6.46 17.61 -2.81
N VAL A 248 6.53 18.27 -3.96
CA VAL A 248 6.19 17.69 -5.27
C VAL A 248 7.19 16.64 -5.76
N GLU A 249 8.37 16.55 -5.13
CA GLU A 249 9.43 15.58 -5.40
C GLU A 249 9.40 14.40 -4.42
N ILE A 250 8.42 14.36 -3.52
CA ILE A 250 8.14 13.25 -2.62
C ILE A 250 6.95 12.46 -3.19
N ALA A 251 7.07 11.14 -3.23
CA ALA A 251 6.01 10.24 -3.66
C ALA A 251 5.93 9.01 -2.76
N ILE A 252 4.82 8.28 -2.86
CA ILE A 252 4.71 6.93 -2.32
C ILE A 252 4.56 5.98 -3.50
N LYS A 253 5.37 4.93 -3.53
CA LYS A 253 5.15 3.76 -4.36
C LYS A 253 4.49 2.70 -3.49
N PHE A 254 3.23 2.44 -3.77
CA PHE A 254 2.42 1.46 -3.06
C PHE A 254 2.29 0.20 -3.91
N GLU A 255 2.60 -0.96 -3.36
CA GLU A 255 2.48 -2.25 -4.02
C GLU A 255 1.43 -3.09 -3.30
N TYR A 256 0.42 -3.54 -4.05
CA TYR A 256 -0.64 -4.44 -3.61
C TYR A 256 -0.54 -5.75 -4.39
N ASP A 257 -0.88 -6.86 -3.72
CA ASP A 257 -0.75 -8.20 -4.31
C ASP A 257 0.67 -8.44 -4.81
N LEU A 258 1.58 -8.74 -3.87
CA LEU A 258 3.00 -8.98 -4.15
C LEU A 258 3.24 -10.16 -5.13
N GLY A 259 2.22 -10.97 -5.44
CA GLY A 259 2.29 -12.00 -6.47
C GLY A 259 2.12 -11.45 -7.88
N ALA A 260 1.17 -10.52 -8.08
CA ALA A 260 0.92 -9.88 -9.37
C ALA A 260 1.53 -8.47 -9.51
N SER A 261 2.05 -7.90 -8.42
CA SER A 261 2.70 -6.59 -8.30
C SER A 261 1.86 -5.43 -8.84
N TRP A 262 0.70 -5.18 -8.24
CA TRP A 262 -0.14 -4.05 -8.58
C TRP A 262 0.44 -2.78 -7.94
N GLU A 263 0.95 -1.88 -8.77
CA GLU A 263 1.70 -0.71 -8.32
C GLU A 263 0.86 0.58 -8.46
N VAL A 264 0.72 1.33 -7.37
CA VAL A 264 0.11 2.65 -7.33
C VAL A 264 1.16 3.68 -6.95
N HIS A 265 1.41 4.64 -7.85
CA HIS A 265 2.18 5.82 -7.52
C HIS A 265 1.27 6.91 -6.95
N VAL A 266 1.52 7.29 -5.69
CA VAL A 266 0.84 8.40 -5.03
C VAL A 266 1.76 9.62 -5.07
N THR A 267 1.36 10.65 -5.80
CA THR A 267 2.18 11.85 -6.03
C THR A 267 1.37 13.12 -5.77
N VAL A 268 2.04 14.22 -5.44
CA VAL A 268 1.37 15.52 -5.34
C VAL A 268 0.84 15.96 -6.72
N GLU A 269 -0.43 16.34 -6.75
CA GLU A 269 -1.11 16.88 -7.93
C GLU A 269 -1.60 18.29 -7.61
N ALA A 270 -0.87 19.29 -8.12
CA ALA A 270 -1.29 20.67 -8.00
C ALA A 270 -2.57 20.92 -8.82
N ASP A 271 -3.42 21.81 -8.33
CA ASP A 271 -4.54 22.34 -9.07
C ASP A 271 -4.09 23.30 -10.18
N LYS A 272 -5.05 23.96 -10.83
CA LYS A 272 -4.79 24.88 -11.95
C LYS A 272 -3.97 26.10 -11.53
N ASP A 273 -4.03 26.48 -10.26
CA ASP A 273 -3.36 27.64 -9.69
C ASP A 273 -2.02 27.26 -9.05
N GLY A 274 -1.62 25.99 -9.13
CA GLY A 274 -0.40 25.45 -8.53
C GLY A 274 -0.55 25.05 -7.05
N GLY A 275 -1.75 25.20 -6.48
CA GLY A 275 -2.05 24.85 -5.10
C GLY A 275 -2.23 23.34 -4.92
N TYR A 276 -1.66 22.78 -3.86
CA TYR A 276 -1.80 21.35 -3.53
C TYR A 276 -2.02 21.08 -2.03
N MET A 277 -2.13 22.14 -1.23
CA MET A 277 -2.43 22.12 0.20
C MET A 277 -3.62 23.04 0.45
N TRP A 278 -4.57 22.62 1.28
CA TRP A 278 -5.71 23.43 1.68
C TRP A 278 -5.85 23.40 3.20
N GLU A 279 -6.14 24.56 3.75
CA GLU A 279 -6.61 24.71 5.12
C GLU A 279 -8.14 24.54 5.15
N TYR A 280 -8.64 23.82 6.14
CA TYR A 280 -10.04 23.49 6.31
C TYR A 280 -10.50 23.85 7.71
N SER A 281 -11.57 24.65 7.80
CA SER A 281 -12.18 25.06 9.06
C SER A 281 -13.71 24.86 8.98
N PRO A 282 -14.31 24.01 9.82
CA PRO A 282 -13.65 23.22 10.87
C PRO A 282 -12.71 22.12 10.32
N PRO A 283 -11.75 21.64 11.13
CA PRO A 283 -10.89 20.52 10.75
C PRO A 283 -11.70 19.29 10.31
N THR A 284 -11.18 18.53 9.34
CA THR A 284 -11.87 17.34 8.81
C THR A 284 -10.93 16.13 8.74
N ASN A 285 -11.49 14.94 8.92
CA ASN A 285 -10.82 13.66 8.69
C ASN A 285 -11.35 12.95 7.43
N LYS A 286 -12.24 13.57 6.65
CA LYS A 286 -12.85 12.94 5.47
C LYS A 286 -12.05 13.27 4.21
N PRO A 287 -11.58 12.25 3.45
CA PRO A 287 -10.96 12.50 2.16
C PRO A 287 -12.01 12.92 1.13
N VAL A 288 -11.63 13.77 0.18
CA VAL A 288 -12.52 14.27 -0.88
C VAL A 288 -11.99 13.82 -2.24
N VAL A 289 -12.74 12.96 -2.92
CA VAL A 289 -12.41 12.53 -4.29
C VAL A 289 -12.74 13.67 -5.25
N VAL A 290 -11.73 14.26 -5.87
CA VAL A 290 -11.86 15.38 -6.81
C VAL A 290 -12.05 14.87 -8.24
N MET A 291 -11.36 13.80 -8.59
CA MET A 291 -11.42 13.21 -9.94
C MET A 291 -11.22 11.71 -9.89
N ALA A 292 -11.92 10.98 -10.75
CA ALA A 292 -11.69 9.57 -11.00
C ALA A 292 -11.82 9.26 -12.50
N LYS A 293 -10.86 8.53 -13.06
CA LYS A 293 -10.89 8.06 -14.46
C LYS A 293 -10.48 6.59 -14.56
N GLY A 294 -11.21 5.83 -15.38
CA GLY A 294 -10.98 4.40 -15.58
C GLY A 294 -11.23 3.54 -14.32
N GLY A 295 -11.11 2.24 -14.46
CA GLY A 295 -11.23 1.25 -13.40
C GLY A 295 -10.04 0.29 -13.39
N ALA A 296 -9.67 -0.22 -12.22
CA ALA A 296 -8.64 -1.24 -12.11
C ALA A 296 -9.08 -2.55 -12.79
N PRO A 297 -8.14 -3.44 -13.15
CA PRO A 297 -8.51 -4.79 -13.56
C PRO A 297 -9.23 -5.55 -12.45
N VAL A 298 -9.96 -6.60 -12.84
CA VAL A 298 -10.57 -7.52 -11.88
C VAL A 298 -9.47 -8.30 -11.15
N GLU A 299 -9.47 -8.22 -9.82
CA GLU A 299 -8.56 -8.97 -8.95
C GLU A 299 -8.75 -10.48 -9.13
N ASP A 300 -7.65 -11.24 -9.16
CA ASP A 300 -7.65 -12.72 -9.31
C ASP A 300 -8.43 -13.25 -10.52
N ALA A 301 -8.57 -12.45 -11.58
CA ALA A 301 -9.28 -12.88 -12.78
C ALA A 301 -8.57 -14.06 -13.45
N ARG A 302 -9.27 -15.19 -13.59
CA ARG A 302 -8.76 -16.37 -14.32
C ARG A 302 -8.53 -16.08 -15.81
N SER A 303 -9.23 -15.09 -16.36
CA SER A 303 -9.14 -14.66 -17.75
C SER A 303 -9.58 -13.21 -17.89
N SER A 304 -8.90 -12.46 -18.77
CA SER A 304 -9.27 -11.11 -19.18
C SER A 304 -10.37 -11.08 -20.25
N HIS A 305 -10.90 -12.25 -20.65
CA HIS A 305 -11.94 -12.32 -21.67
C HIS A 305 -13.21 -11.56 -21.25
N GLY A 306 -13.63 -10.63 -22.10
CA GLY A 306 -14.78 -9.75 -21.88
C GLY A 306 -14.54 -8.58 -20.91
N GLU A 307 -13.30 -8.37 -20.45
CA GLU A 307 -12.95 -7.21 -19.63
C GLU A 307 -12.73 -5.97 -20.52
N LEU A 308 -13.43 -4.88 -20.22
CA LEU A 308 -13.21 -3.62 -20.88
C LEU A 308 -11.82 -3.08 -20.54
N GLU A 309 -11.19 -2.40 -21.51
CA GLU A 309 -9.94 -1.68 -21.25
C GLU A 309 -10.10 -0.76 -20.04
N ALA A 310 -9.05 -0.70 -19.22
CA ALA A 310 -9.09 -0.07 -17.92
C ALA A 310 -9.51 1.42 -17.98
N ASN A 311 -9.12 2.17 -19.02
CA ASN A 311 -9.54 3.55 -19.27
C ASN A 311 -11.00 3.70 -19.75
N LYS A 312 -11.64 2.63 -20.22
CA LYS A 312 -13.03 2.63 -20.71
C LYS A 312 -14.03 2.23 -19.63
N LYS A 313 -13.55 1.68 -18.50
CA LYS A 313 -14.42 1.35 -17.36
C LYS A 313 -14.99 2.62 -16.74
N ASN A 314 -16.31 2.61 -16.52
CA ASN A 314 -17.02 3.70 -15.86
C ASN A 314 -16.70 3.74 -14.36
N VAL A 315 -16.77 4.94 -13.78
CA VAL A 315 -16.67 5.17 -12.33
C VAL A 315 -17.96 5.84 -11.86
N PRO A 316 -18.68 5.27 -10.87
CA PRO A 316 -19.97 5.76 -10.43
C PRO A 316 -19.83 7.07 -9.64
N SER A 317 -20.87 7.90 -9.71
CA SER A 317 -20.97 9.16 -8.96
C SER A 317 -20.92 8.96 -7.44
N MET A 318 -21.33 7.78 -6.94
CA MET A 318 -21.29 7.43 -5.52
C MET A 318 -19.87 7.55 -4.92
N LEU A 319 -18.81 7.31 -5.71
CA LEU A 319 -17.43 7.47 -5.25
C LEU A 319 -17.07 8.92 -4.83
N PHE A 320 -17.87 9.89 -5.26
CA PHE A 320 -17.65 11.32 -4.98
C PHE A 320 -18.46 11.83 -3.77
N LEU A 321 -19.20 10.95 -3.08
CA LEU A 321 -19.90 11.35 -1.85
C LEU A 321 -18.88 11.74 -0.75
N PRO A 322 -19.13 12.81 0.01
CA PRO A 322 -18.16 13.34 0.98
C PRO A 322 -17.92 12.41 2.19
N ASP A 323 -18.83 11.49 2.46
CA ASP A 323 -18.78 10.51 3.54
C ASP A 323 -18.46 9.09 3.05
N ILE A 324 -18.16 8.91 1.75
CA ILE A 324 -18.01 7.59 1.14
C ILE A 324 -16.95 6.72 1.83
N PHE A 325 -15.84 7.34 2.24
CA PHE A 325 -14.76 6.64 2.91
C PHE A 325 -15.16 6.19 4.32
N GLU A 326 -15.88 7.04 5.06
CA GLU A 326 -16.40 6.70 6.38
C GLU A 326 -17.39 5.52 6.29
N ARG A 327 -18.31 5.57 5.33
CA ARG A 327 -19.28 4.48 5.05
C ARG A 327 -18.57 3.19 4.63
N TYR A 328 -17.50 3.30 3.84
CA TYR A 328 -16.66 2.16 3.45
C TYR A 328 -15.97 1.52 4.66
N LEU A 329 -15.38 2.31 5.56
CA LEU A 329 -14.76 1.79 6.79
C LEU A 329 -15.76 1.10 7.72
N LYS A 330 -17.01 1.59 7.77
CA LYS A 330 -18.11 0.95 8.52
C LYS A 330 -18.67 -0.30 7.84
N GLY A 331 -18.27 -0.60 6.60
CA GLY A 331 -18.80 -1.73 5.82
C GLY A 331 -20.20 -1.49 5.25
N GLU A 332 -20.70 -0.26 5.27
CA GLU A 332 -21.99 0.13 4.70
C GLU A 332 -21.90 0.20 3.16
N VAL A 333 -20.74 0.60 2.64
CA VAL A 333 -20.45 0.68 1.21
C VAL A 333 -19.36 -0.30 0.81
N GLY A 334 -19.59 -1.00 -0.30
CA GLY A 334 -18.62 -1.87 -0.96
C GLY A 334 -18.00 -1.20 -2.18
N SER A 335 -16.79 -1.63 -2.53
CA SER A 335 -16.10 -1.23 -3.74
C SER A 335 -15.48 -2.44 -4.41
N VAL A 336 -15.69 -2.61 -5.72
CA VAL A 336 -15.18 -3.76 -6.48
C VAL A 336 -14.87 -3.40 -7.93
N ALA A 337 -13.70 -3.83 -8.41
CA ALA A 337 -13.38 -3.80 -9.83
C ALA A 337 -14.17 -4.90 -10.56
N ARG A 338 -15.04 -4.51 -11.49
CA ARG A 338 -15.78 -5.43 -12.39
C ARG A 338 -15.19 -5.39 -13.78
N LYS A 339 -15.62 -6.32 -14.65
CA LYS A 339 -15.17 -6.39 -16.04
C LYS A 339 -15.49 -5.11 -16.83
N THR A 340 -16.63 -4.47 -16.55
CA THR A 340 -17.13 -3.32 -17.32
C THR A 340 -17.03 -1.99 -16.58
N GLU A 341 -16.83 -2.00 -15.27
CA GLU A 341 -16.89 -0.80 -14.43
C GLU A 341 -16.07 -0.96 -13.15
N HIS A 342 -15.77 0.15 -12.48
CA HIS A 342 -15.42 0.16 -11.07
C HIS A 342 -16.72 0.38 -10.29
N ALA A 343 -17.27 -0.64 -9.63
CA ALA A 343 -18.55 -0.52 -8.94
C ALA A 343 -18.36 -0.09 -7.47
N VAL A 344 -19.14 0.90 -7.05
CA VAL A 344 -19.27 1.35 -5.65
C VAL A 344 -20.77 1.28 -5.33
N PHE A 345 -21.14 0.58 -4.27
CA PHE A 345 -22.53 0.20 -4.01
C PHE A 345 -22.81 0.11 -2.50
N ASP A 346 -24.07 0.30 -2.12
CA ASP A 346 -24.54 0.00 -0.77
C ASP A 346 -24.58 -1.51 -0.54
N VAL A 347 -23.95 -1.98 0.55
CA VAL A 347 -23.75 -3.41 0.82
C VAL A 347 -25.07 -4.12 1.06
N GLU A 348 -25.99 -3.50 1.81
CA GLU A 348 -27.32 -4.07 2.07
C GLU A 348 -28.14 -4.20 0.79
N GLU A 349 -28.14 -3.18 -0.08
CA GLU A 349 -28.83 -3.21 -1.37
C GLU A 349 -28.26 -4.30 -2.29
N GLU A 350 -26.93 -4.41 -2.37
CA GLU A 350 -26.28 -5.46 -3.16
C GLU A 350 -26.58 -6.86 -2.64
N GLN A 351 -26.66 -7.04 -1.32
CA GLN A 351 -27.06 -8.32 -0.72
C GLN A 351 -28.50 -8.67 -1.06
N ALA A 352 -29.43 -7.72 -0.92
CA ALA A 352 -30.84 -7.91 -1.27
C ALA A 352 -31.02 -8.25 -2.77
N ARG A 353 -30.25 -7.56 -3.64
CA ARG A 353 -30.22 -7.85 -5.09
C ARG A 353 -29.73 -9.27 -5.38
N ARG A 354 -28.68 -9.72 -4.69
CA ARG A 354 -28.15 -11.09 -4.84
C ARG A 354 -29.10 -12.16 -4.32
N GLN A 355 -29.77 -11.90 -3.20
CA GLN A 355 -30.79 -12.80 -2.65
C GLN A 355 -31.98 -12.93 -3.61
N SER A 356 -32.50 -11.80 -4.09
CA SER A 356 -33.61 -11.77 -5.05
C SER A 356 -33.27 -12.51 -6.35
N ALA A 357 -32.06 -12.34 -6.87
CA ALA A 357 -31.59 -13.04 -8.06
C ALA A 357 -31.40 -14.56 -7.84
N ALA A 358 -30.96 -14.96 -6.64
CA ALA A 358 -30.84 -16.37 -6.27
C ALA A 358 -32.22 -17.04 -6.15
N GLU A 359 -33.17 -16.38 -5.49
CA GLU A 359 -34.56 -16.83 -5.36
C GLU A 359 -35.25 -16.95 -6.73
N GLU A 360 -35.07 -15.96 -7.62
CA GLU A 360 -35.64 -16.03 -8.97
C GLU A 360 -35.03 -17.18 -9.78
N LYS A 361 -33.71 -17.41 -9.67
CA LYS A 361 -33.03 -18.52 -10.33
C LYS A 361 -33.53 -19.87 -9.81
N GLU A 362 -33.76 -19.99 -8.52
CA GLU A 362 -34.33 -21.20 -7.91
C GLU A 362 -35.77 -21.43 -8.36
N ARG A 363 -36.60 -20.38 -8.38
CA ARG A 363 -37.97 -20.45 -8.92
C ARG A 363 -37.98 -20.94 -10.37
N ARG A 364 -37.14 -20.37 -11.24
CA ARG A 364 -37.01 -20.80 -12.65
C ARG A 364 -36.55 -22.26 -12.77
N ARG A 365 -35.71 -22.74 -11.84
CA ARG A 365 -35.27 -24.15 -11.81
C ARG A 365 -36.43 -25.07 -11.42
N GLN A 366 -37.23 -24.71 -10.42
CA GLN A 366 -38.41 -25.46 -10.01
C GLN A 366 -39.46 -25.50 -11.12
N GLU A 367 -39.74 -24.37 -11.77
CA GLU A 367 -40.65 -24.30 -12.93
C GLU A 367 -40.19 -25.21 -14.09
N ARG A 368 -38.87 -25.27 -14.36
CA ARG A 368 -38.31 -26.18 -15.37
C ARG A 368 -38.45 -27.66 -14.97
N GLN A 369 -38.21 -27.98 -13.71
CA GLN A 369 -38.36 -29.35 -13.19
C GLN A 369 -39.82 -29.79 -13.22
N GLN A 370 -40.75 -28.90 -12.88
CA GLN A 370 -42.19 -29.17 -12.95
C GLN A 370 -42.64 -29.40 -14.39
N ARG A 371 -42.22 -28.55 -15.35
CA ARG A 371 -42.52 -28.76 -16.78
C ARG A 371 -41.95 -30.06 -17.33
N GLN A 372 -40.77 -30.48 -16.86
CA GLN A 372 -40.18 -31.77 -17.25
C GLN A 372 -40.98 -32.95 -16.68
N ALA A 373 -41.46 -32.85 -15.44
CA ALA A 373 -42.32 -33.87 -14.83
C ALA A 373 -43.68 -33.96 -15.53
N ASP A 374 -44.30 -32.83 -15.86
CA ASP A 374 -45.59 -32.79 -16.56
C ASP A 374 -45.47 -33.30 -18.00
N ALA A 375 -44.31 -33.11 -18.65
CA ALA A 375 -44.06 -33.62 -20.00
C ALA A 375 -43.75 -35.13 -20.04
N SER A 376 -43.28 -35.73 -18.93
CA SER A 376 -43.02 -37.18 -18.86
C SER A 376 -44.27 -38.03 -18.63
N ASP A 377 -45.41 -37.42 -18.30
CA ASP A 377 -46.71 -38.11 -18.19
C ASP A 377 -47.48 -38.13 -19.53
N ASP A 378 -46.95 -37.48 -20.58
CA ASP A 378 -47.47 -37.53 -21.95
C ASP A 378 -46.60 -38.46 -22.83
N ASP A 379 -46.36 -39.69 -22.33
CA ASP A 379 -45.87 -40.83 -23.11
C ASP A 379 -46.99 -41.32 -24.06
N GLY A 380 -47.45 -40.41 -24.93
CA GLY A 380 -48.13 -40.78 -26.16
C GLY A 380 -47.15 -41.61 -26.99
N GLU A 381 -47.39 -42.92 -27.05
CA GLU A 381 -46.68 -43.88 -27.88
C GLU A 381 -46.50 -43.38 -29.31
N GLU A 382 -45.33 -42.84 -29.68
CA GLU A 382 -45.04 -42.59 -31.09
C GLU A 382 -43.56 -42.84 -31.45
N TYR A 383 -43.36 -44.07 -31.97
CA TYR A 383 -42.43 -44.50 -33.01
C TYR A 383 -41.00 -43.93 -33.02
N SER A 384 -40.10 -44.78 -32.52
CA SER A 384 -38.68 -44.83 -32.86
C SER A 384 -38.45 -44.95 -34.38
N SER A 385 -38.22 -43.83 -35.04
CA SER A 385 -37.37 -43.71 -36.23
C SER A 385 -36.66 -42.37 -36.12
N GLY A 386 -35.39 -42.30 -35.74
CA GLY A 386 -34.26 -42.84 -36.46
C GLY A 386 -33.45 -41.63 -36.91
N GLU A 387 -32.17 -41.60 -36.53
CA GLU A 387 -31.11 -40.80 -37.16
C GLU A 387 -31.29 -39.27 -37.15
N ASP A 388 -30.50 -38.55 -36.35
CA ASP A 388 -29.33 -37.89 -36.93
C ASP A 388 -28.55 -37.04 -35.91
N GLU A 389 -27.30 -36.90 -36.30
CA GLU A 389 -26.15 -36.43 -35.56
C GLU A 389 -26.20 -34.92 -35.26
N ASP A 390 -25.44 -34.58 -34.20
CA ASP A 390 -24.40 -33.56 -34.25
C ASP A 390 -24.61 -32.25 -33.46
N SER A 391 -23.44 -31.76 -33.05
CA SER A 391 -23.12 -30.39 -32.65
C SER A 391 -23.21 -30.06 -31.16
N SER A 392 -22.13 -30.46 -30.48
CA SER A 392 -21.52 -29.76 -29.35
C SER A 392 -21.35 -28.27 -29.63
N ASP A 393 -21.86 -27.41 -28.75
CA ASP A 393 -21.26 -26.09 -28.50
C ASP A 393 -21.40 -25.76 -27.01
N GLU A 394 -20.26 -25.74 -26.33
CA GLU A 394 -20.07 -25.28 -24.96
C GLU A 394 -19.76 -23.77 -24.97
N GLU A 395 -20.49 -22.99 -24.16
CA GLU A 395 -20.10 -21.63 -23.72
C GLU A 395 -20.08 -21.52 -22.19
#